data_AF-A0A4Q2Z7G9-F1
#
_entry.id   AF-A0A4Q2Z7G9-F1
#
_cell.length_a   1.000
_cell.length_b   1.000
_cell.length_c   1.000
_cell.angle_alpha   90.00
_cell.angle_beta   90.00
_cell.angle_gamma   90.00
#
_symmetry.space_group_name_H-M   'P 1'
#
loop_
_entity.id
_entity.type
_entity.pdbx_description
1 polymer ?
#
loop_
_entity_poly.entity_id
_entity_poly.type
_entity_poly.pdbx_seq_one_letter_code
_entity_poly.pdbx_strand_id
1 'polypeptide(L)'
;MVILNFANPDMVGHTGVVEAAVKACQTIDADVKAIAGETLRLGGKLLITADHGNCEFMRNADGSPHTAHTTNLVHIFYVAADADNYTVNDGILADVAPTMLQMLGVAQPPQMTGKSLLVAKGAAPVKVPAKKAAAKKAAAKAEPKKPAAAPAPNLLEAKKHSALKKSLRLKKWKR
;
A
#
# COMPACT_ATOMS: atom_id res chain seq x y z
N MET A 1 3.50 3.55 -10.48
CA MET A 1 3.50 2.71 -9.26
C MET A 1 4.94 2.37 -8.94
N VAL A 2 5.35 2.50 -7.69
CA VAL A 2 6.70 2.17 -7.23
C VAL A 2 6.56 1.14 -6.10
N ILE A 3 7.40 0.10 -6.14
CA ILE A 3 7.52 -0.89 -5.06
C ILE A 3 8.95 -0.77 -4.55
N LEU A 4 9.08 -0.54 -3.25
CA LEU A 4 10.36 -0.31 -2.58
C LEU A 4 10.50 -1.29 -1.41
N ASN A 5 11.68 -1.90 -1.29
CA ASN A 5 12.04 -2.74 -0.16
C ASN A 5 13.17 -2.09 0.64
N PHE A 6 13.01 -2.03 1.96
CA PHE A 6 14.07 -1.66 2.89
C PHE A 6 14.62 -2.92 3.56
N ALA A 7 15.75 -3.41 3.03
CA ALA A 7 16.35 -4.66 3.50
C ALA A 7 17.00 -4.55 4.90
N ASN A 8 17.24 -3.33 5.39
CA ASN A 8 18.09 -3.10 6.56
C ASN A 8 17.61 -3.82 7.82
N PRO A 9 16.31 -3.77 8.22
CA PRO A 9 15.87 -4.45 9.43
C PRO A 9 16.08 -5.96 9.35
N ASP A 10 15.82 -6.58 8.21
CA ASP A 10 15.98 -8.03 8.09
C ASP A 10 17.46 -8.46 8.05
N MET A 11 18.24 -7.87 7.14
CA MET A 11 19.65 -8.23 6.95
C MET A 11 20.48 -7.96 8.20
N VAL A 12 20.18 -6.88 8.93
CA VAL A 12 20.88 -6.57 10.19
C VAL A 12 20.31 -7.39 11.35
N GLY A 13 19.02 -7.71 11.35
CA GLY A 13 18.38 -8.60 12.33
C GLY A 13 19.06 -9.98 12.38
N HIS A 14 19.40 -10.54 11.21
CA HIS A 14 20.15 -11.79 11.10
C HIS A 14 21.55 -11.78 11.74
N THR A 15 22.12 -10.62 12.06
CA THR A 15 23.40 -10.55 12.79
C THR A 15 23.25 -10.85 14.29
N GLY A 16 22.03 -10.69 14.84
CA GLY A 16 21.81 -10.79 16.28
C GLY A 16 22.45 -9.65 17.09
N VAL A 17 22.92 -8.58 16.46
CA VAL A 17 23.50 -7.41 17.18
C VAL A 17 22.40 -6.37 17.41
N VAL A 18 21.93 -6.23 18.66
CA VAL A 18 20.77 -5.39 19.02
C VAL A 18 21.01 -3.93 18.67
N GLU A 19 22.18 -3.40 18.97
CA GLU A 19 22.54 -2.00 18.72
C GLU A 19 22.55 -1.69 17.22
N ALA A 20 23.02 -2.65 16.41
CA ALA A 20 23.00 -2.53 14.96
C ALA A 20 21.56 -2.55 14.42
N ALA A 21 20.72 -3.46 14.92
CA ALA A 21 19.30 -3.54 14.55
C ALA A 21 18.54 -2.26 14.90
N VAL A 22 18.78 -1.68 16.09
CA VAL A 22 18.19 -0.39 16.48
C VAL A 22 18.59 0.71 15.49
N LYS A 23 19.87 0.80 15.14
CA LYS A 23 20.36 1.79 14.16
C LYS A 23 19.77 1.56 12.76
N ALA A 24 19.61 0.30 12.35
CA ALA A 24 18.97 -0.05 11.10
C ALA A 24 17.52 0.46 11.06
N CYS A 25 16.72 0.17 12.10
CA CYS A 25 15.34 0.65 12.21
C CYS A 25 15.25 2.19 12.24
N GLN A 26 16.14 2.87 12.97
CA GLN A 26 16.18 4.34 13.01
C GLN A 26 16.49 4.97 11.65
N THR A 27 17.38 4.33 10.87
CA THR A 27 17.71 4.78 9.52
C THR A 27 16.48 4.68 8.61
N ILE A 28 15.78 3.55 8.66
CA ILE A 28 14.57 3.34 7.86
C ILE A 28 13.43 4.27 8.28
N ASP A 29 13.27 4.57 9.57
CA ASP A 29 12.27 5.55 10.03
C ASP A 29 12.47 6.93 9.36
N ALA A 30 13.73 7.39 9.27
CA ALA A 30 14.07 8.65 8.60
C ALA A 30 13.78 8.60 7.09
N ASP A 31 14.14 7.50 6.42
CA ASP A 31 13.89 7.32 4.98
C ASP A 31 12.39 7.24 4.66
N VAL A 32 11.63 6.47 5.45
CA VAL A 32 10.17 6.35 5.34
C VAL A 32 9.51 7.72 5.53
N LYS A 33 9.97 8.52 6.49
CA LYS A 33 9.47 9.89 6.70
C LYS A 33 9.70 10.77 5.47
N ALA A 34 10.89 10.71 4.87
CA ALA A 34 11.23 11.49 3.67
C ALA A 34 10.35 11.08 2.47
N ILE A 35 10.22 9.78 2.22
CA ILE A 35 9.42 9.23 1.11
C ILE A 35 7.92 9.54 1.32
N ALA A 36 7.40 9.33 2.53
CA ALA A 36 6.01 9.63 2.85
C ALA A 36 5.69 11.12 2.65
N GLY A 37 6.57 12.01 3.13
CA GLY A 37 6.42 13.45 2.95
C GLY A 37 6.37 13.86 1.48
N GLU A 38 7.32 13.37 0.68
CA GLU A 38 7.40 13.73 -0.75
C GLU A 38 6.25 13.14 -1.56
N THR A 39 5.88 11.89 -1.28
CA THR A 39 4.74 11.23 -1.93
C THR A 39 3.45 12.00 -1.68
N LEU A 40 3.19 12.42 -0.43
CA LEU A 40 2.02 13.23 -0.09
C LEU A 40 2.07 14.61 -0.76
N ARG A 41 3.25 15.23 -0.83
CA ARG A 41 3.44 16.53 -1.53
C ARG A 41 3.07 16.44 -3.01
N LEU A 42 3.36 15.31 -3.66
CA LEU A 42 3.02 15.03 -5.05
C LEU A 42 1.56 14.57 -5.25
N GLY A 43 0.75 14.51 -4.19
CA GLY A 43 -0.63 14.03 -4.24
C GLY A 43 -0.76 12.50 -4.36
N GLY A 44 0.33 11.77 -4.10
CA GLY A 44 0.37 10.32 -4.09
C GLY A 44 -0.18 9.71 -2.79
N LYS A 45 -0.16 8.37 -2.76
CA LYS A 45 -0.62 7.54 -1.64
C LYS A 45 0.43 6.47 -1.36
N LEU A 46 0.56 6.06 -0.10
CA LEU A 46 1.43 4.95 0.30
C LEU A 46 0.64 3.87 1.01
N LEU A 47 1.11 2.64 0.79
CA LEU A 47 0.79 1.49 1.61
C LEU A 47 2.12 0.98 2.17
N ILE A 48 2.31 1.10 3.48
CA ILE A 48 3.55 0.71 4.16
C ILE A 48 3.28 -0.58 4.92
N THR A 49 4.05 -1.62 4.64
CA THR A 49 3.93 -2.94 5.28
C THR A 49 5.29 -3.62 5.37
N ALA A 50 5.37 -4.73 6.10
CA ALA A 50 6.47 -5.69 6.00
C ALA A 50 5.97 -7.01 5.42
N ASP A 51 6.89 -7.86 4.96
CA ASP A 51 6.65 -9.24 4.52
C ASP A 51 6.75 -10.24 5.67
N HIS A 52 7.60 -9.97 6.67
CA HIS A 52 7.69 -10.73 7.92
C HIS A 52 8.33 -9.92 9.06
N GLY A 53 8.43 -10.54 10.25
CA GLY A 53 9.17 -10.00 11.41
C GLY A 53 10.60 -10.53 11.51
N ASN A 54 11.45 -9.82 12.26
CA ASN A 54 12.84 -10.18 12.59
C ASN A 54 13.33 -9.33 13.80
N CYS A 55 13.63 -8.04 13.56
CA CYS A 55 14.26 -7.12 14.52
C CYS A 55 13.48 -6.87 15.82
N GLU A 56 12.20 -7.18 15.87
CA GLU A 56 11.40 -7.02 17.09
C GLU A 56 11.67 -8.11 18.14
N PHE A 57 12.37 -9.20 17.77
CA PHE A 57 12.79 -10.27 18.68
C PHE A 57 14.25 -10.67 18.42
N MET A 58 15.18 -10.01 19.11
CA MET A 58 16.62 -10.15 18.88
C MET A 58 17.35 -11.01 19.92
N ARG A 59 16.68 -11.42 21.00
CA ARG A 59 17.29 -12.18 22.10
C ARG A 59 16.37 -13.31 22.52
N ASN A 60 16.92 -14.51 22.62
CA ASN A 60 16.25 -15.66 23.19
C ASN A 60 16.09 -15.50 24.72
N ALA A 61 15.26 -16.34 25.32
CA ALA A 61 15.02 -16.33 26.76
C ALA A 61 16.30 -16.60 27.59
N ASP A 62 17.26 -17.32 27.03
CA ASP A 62 18.58 -17.60 27.64
C ASP A 62 19.61 -16.48 27.40
N GLY A 63 19.22 -15.40 26.70
CA GLY A 63 20.08 -14.28 26.36
C GLY A 63 20.92 -14.47 25.10
N SER A 64 20.90 -15.65 24.47
CA SER A 64 21.59 -15.87 23.20
C SER A 64 20.99 -15.03 22.07
N PRO A 65 21.78 -14.64 21.05
CA PRO A 65 21.26 -13.91 19.91
C PRO A 65 20.18 -14.70 19.15
N HIS A 66 19.07 -14.03 18.83
CA HIS A 66 18.07 -14.56 17.89
C HIS A 66 18.33 -13.96 16.52
N THR A 67 18.58 -14.82 15.53
CA THR A 67 19.00 -14.43 14.17
C THR A 67 18.03 -14.95 13.10
N ALA A 68 16.83 -15.36 13.47
CA ALA A 68 15.84 -15.91 12.56
C ALA A 68 14.65 -14.96 12.41
N HIS A 69 13.82 -15.21 11.39
CA HIS A 69 12.53 -14.53 11.28
C HIS A 69 11.63 -14.90 12.46
N THR A 70 10.63 -14.07 12.71
CA THR A 70 9.59 -14.36 13.68
C THR A 70 8.27 -14.69 12.98
N THR A 71 7.32 -15.17 13.77
CA THR A 71 5.92 -15.35 13.36
C THR A 71 5.03 -14.20 13.86
N ASN A 72 5.62 -13.08 14.28
CA ASN A 72 4.86 -11.91 14.69
C ASN A 72 4.10 -11.32 13.49
N LEU A 73 2.95 -10.72 13.79
CA LEU A 73 2.18 -10.00 12.78
C LEU A 73 2.94 -8.77 12.31
N VAL A 74 2.81 -8.48 11.01
CA VAL A 74 3.30 -7.25 10.40
C VAL A 74 2.21 -6.18 10.40
N HIS A 75 2.61 -4.92 10.52
CA HIS A 75 1.68 -3.81 10.41
C HIS A 75 1.45 -3.40 8.96
N ILE A 76 0.27 -2.86 8.68
CA ILE A 76 -0.04 -2.18 7.44
C ILE A 76 -0.55 -0.77 7.72
N PHE A 77 -0.02 0.21 6.99
CA PHE A 77 -0.40 1.61 7.13
C PHE A 77 -0.83 2.18 5.77
N TYR A 78 -2.02 2.77 5.74
CA TYR A 78 -2.47 3.57 4.62
C TYR A 78 -2.17 5.06 4.88
N VAL A 79 -1.33 5.66 4.05
CA VAL A 79 -0.90 7.05 4.19
C VAL A 79 -1.32 7.81 2.94
N ALA A 80 -2.32 8.66 3.09
CA ALA A 80 -2.89 9.45 1.99
C ALA A 80 -3.65 10.66 2.55
N ALA A 81 -3.91 11.67 1.70
CA ALA A 81 -4.74 12.82 2.06
C ALA A 81 -6.20 12.43 2.37
N ASP A 82 -6.69 11.33 1.82
CA ASP A 82 -8.03 10.79 2.04
C ASP A 82 -8.07 9.64 3.06
N ALA A 83 -7.01 9.45 3.87
CA ALA A 83 -6.93 8.37 4.85
C ALA A 83 -8.12 8.35 5.83
N ASP A 84 -8.67 9.52 6.16
CA ASP A 84 -9.85 9.62 7.04
C ASP A 84 -11.11 8.99 6.43
N ASN A 85 -11.18 8.86 5.11
CA ASN A 85 -12.29 8.22 4.42
C ASN A 85 -12.24 6.69 4.46
N TYR A 86 -11.17 6.09 5.01
CA TYR A 86 -10.99 4.65 5.03
C TYR A 86 -10.71 4.10 6.43
N THR A 87 -11.13 2.87 6.68
CA THR A 87 -10.55 1.99 7.71
C THR A 87 -9.65 0.96 7.03
N VAL A 88 -8.60 0.56 7.73
CA VAL A 88 -7.72 -0.54 7.32
C VAL A 88 -8.11 -1.76 8.15
N ASN A 89 -8.58 -2.81 7.49
CA ASN A 89 -8.92 -4.09 8.14
C ASN A 89 -7.68 -4.96 8.30
N ASP A 90 -7.79 -5.93 9.20
CA ASP A 90 -6.84 -7.03 9.29
C ASP A 90 -6.95 -7.95 8.05
N GLY A 91 -5.87 -8.67 7.75
CA GLY A 91 -5.82 -9.62 6.64
C GLY A 91 -4.46 -10.29 6.49
N ILE A 92 -4.16 -10.75 5.28
CA ILE A 92 -2.94 -11.51 4.93
C ILE A 92 -2.13 -10.81 3.83
N LEU A 93 -0.90 -11.25 3.56
CA LEU A 93 -0.05 -10.67 2.52
C LEU A 93 -0.70 -10.69 1.12
N ALA A 94 -1.51 -11.70 0.83
CA ALA A 94 -2.25 -11.80 -0.44
C ALA A 94 -3.27 -10.66 -0.65
N ASP A 95 -3.64 -9.93 0.41
CA ASP A 95 -4.58 -8.80 0.39
C ASP A 95 -3.91 -7.47 0.01
N VAL A 96 -2.57 -7.41 0.01
CA VAL A 96 -1.80 -6.20 -0.33
C VAL A 96 -2.01 -5.80 -1.80
N ALA A 97 -1.87 -6.75 -2.74
CA ALA A 97 -2.02 -6.46 -4.16
C ALA A 97 -3.45 -6.01 -4.54
N PRO A 98 -4.54 -6.69 -4.12
CA PRO A 98 -5.90 -6.18 -4.24
C PRO A 98 -6.09 -4.76 -3.69
N THR A 99 -5.46 -4.45 -2.56
CA THR A 99 -5.51 -3.12 -1.95
C THR A 99 -4.85 -2.06 -2.83
N MET A 100 -3.69 -2.37 -3.40
CA MET A 100 -3.02 -1.48 -4.35
C MET A 100 -3.86 -1.24 -5.61
N LEU A 101 -4.56 -2.28 -6.13
CA LEU A 101 -5.46 -2.11 -7.27
C LEU A 101 -6.63 -1.17 -6.95
N GLN A 102 -7.23 -1.31 -5.75
CA GLN A 102 -8.27 -0.38 -5.29
C GLN A 102 -7.74 1.06 -5.18
N MET A 103 -6.54 1.26 -4.64
CA MET A 103 -5.91 2.59 -4.56
C MET A 103 -5.69 3.24 -5.92
N LEU A 104 -5.42 2.43 -6.95
CA LEU A 104 -5.20 2.87 -8.33
C LEU A 104 -6.50 2.99 -9.15
N GLY A 105 -7.65 2.57 -8.61
CA GLY A 105 -8.92 2.51 -9.35
C GLY A 105 -8.93 1.44 -10.44
N VAL A 106 -8.11 0.40 -10.32
CA VAL A 106 -8.00 -0.69 -11.29
C VAL A 106 -8.85 -1.87 -10.82
N ALA A 107 -9.58 -2.51 -11.75
CA ALA A 107 -10.39 -3.68 -11.44
C ALA A 107 -9.50 -4.88 -11.05
N GLN A 108 -9.86 -5.55 -9.95
CA GLN A 108 -9.20 -6.77 -9.51
C GLN A 108 -9.48 -7.93 -10.48
N PRO A 109 -8.45 -8.65 -10.95
CA PRO A 109 -8.63 -9.83 -11.78
C PRO A 109 -9.16 -11.02 -10.97
N PRO A 110 -9.93 -11.95 -11.57
CA PRO A 110 -10.53 -13.07 -10.85
C PRO A 110 -9.52 -14.06 -10.24
N GLN A 111 -8.27 -14.06 -10.70
CA GLN A 111 -7.18 -14.90 -10.17
C GLN A 111 -6.66 -14.40 -8.82
N MET A 112 -6.82 -13.10 -8.51
CA MET A 112 -6.49 -12.57 -7.18
C MET A 112 -7.64 -12.87 -6.24
N THR A 113 -7.45 -13.79 -5.32
CA THR A 113 -8.49 -14.22 -4.35
C THR A 113 -8.47 -13.43 -3.04
N GLY A 114 -7.39 -12.70 -2.78
CA GLY A 114 -7.29 -11.74 -1.67
C GLY A 114 -8.31 -10.62 -1.81
N LYS A 115 -8.51 -9.87 -0.73
CA LYS A 115 -9.49 -8.78 -0.65
C LYS A 115 -8.78 -7.49 -0.29
N SER A 116 -9.31 -6.34 -0.73
CA SER A 116 -8.72 -5.08 -0.26
C SER A 116 -8.91 -4.92 1.25
N LEU A 117 -7.85 -4.46 1.91
CA LEU A 117 -7.82 -4.11 3.32
C LEU A 117 -8.45 -2.72 3.56
N LEU A 118 -8.67 -1.92 2.52
CA LEU A 118 -9.26 -0.58 2.63
C LEU A 118 -10.78 -0.64 2.50
N VAL A 119 -11.48 -0.23 3.56
CA VAL A 119 -12.94 -0.12 3.59
C VAL A 119 -13.32 1.34 3.70
N ALA A 120 -14.14 1.85 2.78
CA ALA A 120 -14.62 3.23 2.81
C ALA A 120 -15.56 3.44 4.00
N LYS A 121 -15.32 4.48 4.81
CA LYS A 121 -16.21 4.90 5.89
C LYS A 121 -17.46 5.54 5.28
N GLY A 122 -18.63 4.95 5.52
CA GLY A 122 -19.93 5.50 5.12
C GLY A 122 -20.42 5.09 3.73
N ALA A 123 -19.74 4.20 3.01
CA ALA A 123 -20.30 3.60 1.81
C ALA A 123 -21.11 2.34 2.17
N ALA A 124 -22.41 2.34 1.84
CA ALA A 124 -23.11 1.07 1.59
C ALA A 124 -22.30 0.28 0.54
N PRO A 125 -22.23 -1.05 0.64
CA PRO A 125 -21.34 -1.85 -0.19
C PRO A 125 -21.54 -1.51 -1.66
N VAL A 126 -20.47 -1.07 -2.32
CA VAL A 126 -20.46 -0.82 -3.77
C VAL A 126 -20.77 -2.16 -4.43
N LYS A 127 -22.00 -2.30 -4.93
CA LYS A 127 -22.36 -3.40 -5.83
C LYS A 127 -21.50 -3.26 -7.07
N VAL A 128 -20.43 -4.04 -7.15
CA VAL A 128 -19.70 -4.23 -8.40
C VAL A 128 -20.70 -4.79 -9.40
N PRO A 129 -21.02 -4.09 -10.50
CA PRO A 129 -21.92 -4.65 -11.50
C PRO A 129 -21.28 -5.91 -12.05
N ALA A 130 -21.97 -7.05 -11.89
CA ALA A 130 -21.56 -8.31 -12.49
C ALA A 130 -21.33 -8.09 -13.99
N LYS A 131 -20.14 -8.44 -14.49
CA LYS A 131 -19.89 -8.50 -15.94
C LYS A 131 -20.93 -9.42 -16.55
N LYS A 132 -21.84 -8.87 -17.37
CA LYS A 132 -22.64 -9.70 -18.29
C LYS A 132 -21.65 -10.48 -19.15
N ALA A 133 -21.72 -11.80 -19.08
CA ALA A 133 -20.98 -12.68 -19.97
C ALA A 133 -21.43 -12.38 -21.41
N ALA A 134 -20.57 -11.74 -22.20
CA ALA A 134 -20.80 -11.57 -23.62
C ALA A 134 -20.47 -12.90 -24.31
N ALA A 135 -21.51 -13.55 -24.85
CA ALA A 135 -21.38 -14.72 -25.70
C ALA A 135 -20.55 -14.37 -26.95
N LYS A 136 -19.53 -15.19 -27.22
CA LYS A 136 -18.64 -15.05 -28.38
C LYS A 136 -19.36 -15.60 -29.62
N LYS A 137 -19.62 -14.77 -30.64
CA LYS A 137 -19.88 -15.25 -32.00
C LYS A 137 -19.26 -14.35 -33.07
N ALA A 138 -18.50 -15.04 -33.94
CA ALA A 138 -18.10 -14.76 -35.32
C ALA A 138 -17.14 -13.59 -35.65
N ALA A 139 -16.24 -13.93 -36.59
CA ALA A 139 -15.18 -13.13 -37.16
C ALA A 139 -15.62 -12.38 -38.43
N ALA A 140 -14.99 -11.23 -38.71
CA ALA A 140 -14.54 -10.81 -40.04
C ALA A 140 -13.59 -9.61 -39.91
N LYS A 141 -12.45 -9.66 -40.62
CA LYS A 141 -11.39 -8.65 -40.68
C LYS A 141 -11.82 -7.43 -41.51
N ALA A 142 -11.46 -6.22 -41.07
CA ALA A 142 -11.22 -5.06 -41.93
C ALA A 142 -10.17 -4.12 -41.28
N GLU A 143 -9.16 -3.74 -42.06
CA GLU A 143 -8.03 -2.86 -41.70
C GLU A 143 -8.27 -1.40 -42.19
N PRO A 144 -7.43 -0.39 -41.83
CA PRO A 144 -7.90 0.80 -41.12
C PRO A 144 -7.97 2.09 -41.99
N LYS A 145 -8.79 3.06 -41.56
CA LYS A 145 -8.76 4.45 -42.08
C LYS A 145 -8.10 5.42 -41.09
N LYS A 146 -7.24 6.28 -41.64
CA LYS A 146 -6.38 7.30 -41.02
C LYS A 146 -7.20 8.45 -40.37
N PRO A 147 -6.74 9.06 -39.25
CA PRO A 147 -7.55 10.00 -38.48
C PRO A 147 -7.55 11.44 -39.02
N ALA A 148 -8.69 12.12 -38.88
CA ALA A 148 -8.83 13.56 -39.07
C ALA A 148 -8.61 14.31 -37.74
N ALA A 149 -8.06 15.52 -37.84
CA ALA A 149 -7.59 16.36 -36.74
C ALA A 149 -8.70 16.90 -35.81
N ALA A 150 -8.38 17.08 -34.53
CA ALA A 150 -9.20 17.77 -33.54
C ALA A 150 -8.59 19.14 -33.18
N PRO A 151 -9.39 20.17 -32.91
CA PRO A 151 -8.90 21.46 -32.40
C PRO A 151 -8.72 21.44 -30.87
N ALA A 152 -7.84 22.32 -30.38
CA ALA A 152 -7.37 22.39 -28.98
C ALA A 152 -8.40 22.97 -27.98
N PRO A 153 -8.32 22.61 -26.68
CA PRO A 153 -8.99 23.35 -25.62
C PRO A 153 -8.03 24.18 -24.73
N ASN A 154 -8.58 25.33 -24.31
CA ASN A 154 -8.04 26.43 -23.51
C ASN A 154 -7.96 26.13 -21.99
N LEU A 155 -7.13 26.91 -21.31
CA LEU A 155 -6.86 27.00 -19.87
C LEU A 155 -8.07 27.39 -19.00
N LEU A 156 -8.11 26.85 -17.78
CA LEU A 156 -8.49 27.40 -16.45
C LEU A 156 -8.96 26.20 -15.60
N GLU A 157 -8.35 25.88 -14.47
CA GLU A 157 -8.59 26.56 -13.20
C GLU A 157 -7.53 26.10 -12.19
N ALA A 158 -6.99 27.07 -11.45
CA ALA A 158 -6.01 26.89 -10.42
C ALA A 158 -6.62 27.26 -9.06
N LYS A 159 -6.15 26.55 -8.02
CA LYS A 159 -6.16 26.89 -6.58
C LYS A 159 -7.41 26.51 -5.78
N LYS A 160 -7.18 25.65 -4.78
CA LYS A 160 -7.31 25.94 -3.34
C LYS A 160 -6.94 24.71 -2.51
N HIS A 161 -5.76 24.70 -1.88
CA HIS A 161 -5.47 23.80 -0.75
C HIS A 161 -4.82 24.64 0.35
N SER A 162 -5.55 24.78 1.46
CA SER A 162 -5.08 25.29 2.74
C SER A 162 -5.55 24.32 3.83
N ALA A 163 -4.63 24.04 4.75
CA ALA A 163 -4.79 23.37 6.05
C ALA A 163 -4.81 21.82 6.06
N LEU A 164 -3.67 21.23 6.44
CA LEU A 164 -3.62 19.89 7.05
C LEU A 164 -2.69 19.92 8.28
N LYS A 165 -3.28 19.77 9.47
CA LYS A 165 -2.56 19.40 10.71
C LYS A 165 -3.49 18.57 11.60
N LYS A 166 -2.92 17.48 12.13
CA LYS A 166 -3.40 16.54 13.17
C LYS A 166 -4.35 15.44 12.65
N SER A 167 -4.25 14.16 13.02
CA SER A 167 -3.59 13.51 14.16
C SER A 167 -3.36 12.00 13.92
N LEU A 168 -2.20 11.46 14.30
CA LEU A 168 -2.02 10.01 14.49
C LEU A 168 -2.71 9.55 15.78
N ARG A 169 -3.44 8.43 15.73
CA ARG A 169 -3.90 7.68 16.91
C ARG A 169 -3.33 6.27 16.88
N LEU A 170 -2.51 5.96 17.87
CA LEU A 170 -1.99 4.64 18.16
C LEU A 170 -3.03 3.87 19.00
N LYS A 171 -3.40 2.65 18.60
CA LYS A 171 -4.05 1.68 19.49
C LYS A 171 -3.33 0.34 19.37
N LYS A 172 -2.68 -0.08 20.46
CA LYS A 172 -2.13 -1.43 20.64
C LYS A 172 -3.29 -2.44 20.69
N TRP A 173 -3.11 -3.59 20.06
CA TRP A 173 -4.04 -4.73 20.12
C TRP A 173 -3.42 -5.92 20.86
N LYS A 174 -4.30 -6.75 21.44
CA LYS A 174 -4.04 -8.04 22.06
C LYS A 174 -5.01 -9.05 21.44
N ARG A 175 -4.43 -10.16 20.93
CA ARG A 175 -5.02 -11.41 20.42
C ARG A 175 -5.88 -11.33 19.17
#